data_AF-A0A7J7PJ01-F1
#
_entry.id   AF-A0A7J7PJ01-F1
#
_cell.length_a   1.000
_cell.length_b   1.000
_cell.length_c   1.000
_cell.angle_alpha   90.00
_cell.angle_beta   90.00
_cell.angle_gamma   90.00
#
_symmetry.space_group_name_H-M   'P 1'
#
loop_
_entity.id
_entity.type
_entity.pdbx_description
1 polymer ?
#
loop_
_entity_poly.entity_id
_entity_poly.type
_entity_poly.pdbx_seq_one_letter_code
_entity_poly.pdbx_strand_id
1 'polypeptide(L)'
;MVSGDWLLAAAATYRLSQAAANGNLSSSTYQRLNAFLALFSLGSTVPLLQGAVDGQLSAAPAAAAAAVLAAMAVSTYIPTYLRSGGSTDAAEIAAGFGDGLKATFKAGRGLTGAFYSLNFWECFILGLALLGGPILPTVTGDITGSTLLAKDLVGVGTLLYGGLVWLLLDADDRGRLGASTFRALNGACGAVSLLVGVVCVAGQFNGIDTNMTNQAVVLVSCILTAKVYGFQAYRPFKDSK
;
A
#
# COMPACT_ATOMS: atom_id res chain seq x y z
N MET A 1 -13.21 8.75 3.04
CA MET A 1 -12.27 8.00 2.17
C MET A 1 -12.13 6.60 2.75
N VAL A 2 -12.54 5.57 2.02
CA VAL A 2 -12.16 4.20 2.35
C VAL A 2 -10.85 3.97 1.61
N SER A 3 -9.73 4.02 2.33
CA SER A 3 -8.43 3.74 1.73
C SER A 3 -8.34 2.23 1.46
N GLY A 4 -7.95 1.83 0.25
CA GLY A 4 -7.86 0.42 -0.14
C GLY A 4 -6.76 -0.36 0.60
N ASP A 5 -6.07 0.28 1.52
CA ASP A 5 -4.91 -0.23 2.26
C ASP A 5 -5.19 -1.52 3.02
N TRP A 6 -6.43 -1.70 3.49
CA TRP A 6 -6.85 -2.94 4.15
C TRP A 6 -6.78 -4.14 3.20
N LEU A 7 -7.04 -3.96 1.91
CA LEU A 7 -6.95 -5.04 0.91
C LEU A 7 -5.50 -5.44 0.68
N LEU A 8 -4.59 -4.46 0.67
CA LEU A 8 -3.14 -4.70 0.60
C LEU A 8 -2.66 -5.44 1.83
N ALA A 9 -3.05 -4.98 3.01
CA ALA A 9 -2.66 -5.59 4.27
C ALA A 9 -3.21 -7.02 4.41
N ALA A 10 -4.47 -7.24 4.00
CA ALA A 10 -5.09 -8.57 3.99
C ALA A 10 -4.39 -9.51 2.99
N ALA A 11 -4.09 -9.05 1.77
CA ALA A 11 -3.38 -9.84 0.77
C ALA A 11 -1.97 -10.23 1.24
N ALA A 12 -1.23 -9.28 1.84
CA ALA A 12 0.08 -9.51 2.40
C ALA A 12 0.05 -10.50 3.57
N THR A 13 -0.89 -10.32 4.50
CA THR A 13 -1.06 -11.21 5.67
C THR A 13 -1.45 -12.62 5.25
N TYR A 14 -2.34 -12.76 4.28
CA TYR A 14 -2.70 -14.06 3.71
C TYR A 14 -1.50 -14.78 3.12
N ARG A 15 -0.61 -14.06 2.42
CA ARG A 15 0.62 -14.65 1.85
C ARG A 15 1.63 -15.03 2.92
N LEU A 16 1.78 -14.25 3.99
CA LEU A 16 2.59 -14.66 5.13
C LEU A 16 2.02 -15.91 5.81
N SER A 17 0.70 -16.02 5.96
CA SER A 17 0.07 -17.21 6.53
C SER A 17 0.33 -18.45 5.67
N GLN A 18 0.29 -18.34 4.35
CA GLN A 18 0.63 -19.46 3.46
C GLN A 18 2.12 -19.80 3.52
N ALA A 19 3.00 -18.80 3.59
CA ALA A 19 4.43 -19.01 3.75
C ALA A 19 4.74 -19.71 5.08
N ALA A 20 4.03 -19.36 6.15
CA ALA A 20 4.14 -20.00 7.47
C ALA A 20 3.75 -21.47 7.43
N ALA A 21 2.60 -21.78 6.84
CA ALA A 21 2.13 -23.16 6.68
C ALA A 21 3.12 -24.03 5.86
N ASN A 22 3.86 -23.41 4.94
CA ASN A 22 4.81 -24.09 4.07
C ASN A 22 6.28 -23.99 4.54
N GLY A 23 6.55 -23.45 5.74
CA GLY A 23 7.92 -23.33 6.27
C GLY A 23 8.84 -22.37 5.55
N ASN A 24 8.31 -21.44 4.73
CA ASN A 24 9.08 -20.55 3.85
C ASN A 24 9.31 -19.14 4.42
N LEU A 25 8.93 -18.88 5.66
CA LEU A 25 8.97 -17.54 6.27
C LEU A 25 10.37 -16.92 6.37
N SER A 26 11.40 -17.76 6.45
CA SER A 26 12.80 -17.32 6.48
C SER A 26 13.28 -16.72 5.15
N SER A 27 12.49 -16.80 4.08
CA SER A 27 12.83 -16.13 2.83
C SER A 27 12.81 -14.62 3.02
N SER A 28 13.85 -13.94 2.51
CA SER A 28 13.98 -12.49 2.50
C SER A 28 12.76 -11.76 1.93
N THR A 29 12.05 -12.36 0.96
CA THR A 29 10.78 -11.80 0.44
C THR A 29 9.71 -11.69 1.54
N TYR A 30 9.52 -12.75 2.32
CA TYR A 30 8.49 -12.79 3.36
C TYR A 30 8.91 -11.99 4.60
N GLN A 31 10.20 -11.95 4.93
CA GLN A 31 10.72 -11.05 5.97
C GLN A 31 10.47 -9.57 5.63
N ARG A 32 10.73 -9.15 4.39
CA ARG A 32 10.42 -7.78 3.93
C ARG A 32 8.92 -7.49 3.93
N LEU A 33 8.11 -8.44 3.47
CA LEU A 33 6.64 -8.31 3.51
C LEU A 33 6.12 -8.18 4.95
N ASN A 34 6.68 -8.96 5.87
CA ASN A 34 6.40 -8.92 7.30
C ASN A 34 6.81 -7.56 7.91
N ALA A 35 7.95 -7.02 7.50
CA ALA A 35 8.43 -5.71 7.94
C ALA A 35 7.52 -4.56 7.50
N PHE A 36 7.08 -4.55 6.24
CA PHE A 36 6.15 -3.51 5.75
C PHE A 36 4.81 -3.57 6.46
N LEU A 37 4.31 -4.77 6.78
CA LEU A 37 3.10 -4.93 7.58
C LEU A 37 3.30 -4.47 9.02
N ALA A 38 4.45 -4.73 9.64
CA ALA A 38 4.77 -4.23 10.97
C ALA A 38 4.83 -2.68 10.99
N LEU A 39 5.50 -2.07 10.00
CA LEU A 39 5.58 -0.62 9.85
C LEU A 39 4.21 0.01 9.59
N PHE A 40 3.38 -0.60 8.74
CA PHE A 40 2.01 -0.18 8.52
C PHE A 40 1.18 -0.27 9.80
N SER A 41 1.34 -1.37 10.56
CA SER A 41 0.64 -1.57 11.84
C SER A 41 1.03 -0.52 12.87
N LEU A 42 2.32 -0.27 13.05
CA LEU A 42 2.83 0.76 13.97
C LEU A 42 2.43 2.16 13.52
N GLY A 43 2.62 2.45 12.23
CA GLY A 43 2.30 3.75 11.62
C GLY A 43 0.82 4.08 11.65
N SER A 44 -0.06 3.10 11.55
CA SER A 44 -1.51 3.30 11.68
C SER A 44 -1.99 3.32 13.13
N THR A 45 -1.36 2.58 14.04
CA THR A 45 -1.76 2.53 15.45
C THR A 45 -1.56 3.88 16.16
N VAL A 46 -0.47 4.61 15.87
CA VAL A 46 -0.18 5.89 16.55
C VAL A 46 -1.24 6.97 16.25
N PRO A 47 -1.59 7.28 14.98
CA PRO A 47 -2.69 8.20 14.68
C PRO A 47 -4.03 7.73 15.26
N LEU A 48 -4.31 6.42 15.25
CA LEU A 48 -5.56 5.89 15.80
C LEU A 48 -5.69 6.05 17.31
N LEU A 49 -4.63 5.80 18.05
CA LEU A 49 -4.60 6.04 19.50
C LEU A 49 -4.74 7.53 19.79
N GLN A 50 -4.04 8.39 19.04
CA GLN A 50 -4.17 9.85 19.17
C GLN A 50 -5.61 10.30 18.90
N GLY A 51 -6.22 9.83 17.82
CA GLY A 51 -7.61 10.13 17.46
C GLY A 51 -8.64 9.61 18.46
N ALA A 52 -8.36 8.51 19.15
CA ALA A 52 -9.19 7.98 20.23
C ALA A 52 -9.11 8.86 21.49
N VAL A 53 -7.89 9.25 21.88
CA VAL A 53 -7.64 10.14 23.04
C VAL A 53 -8.26 11.51 22.81
N ASP A 54 -8.14 12.06 21.60
CA ASP A 54 -8.63 13.39 21.25
C ASP A 54 -10.13 13.44 20.89
N GLY A 55 -10.86 12.32 21.02
CA GLY A 55 -12.29 12.22 20.70
C GLY A 55 -12.63 12.38 19.21
N GLN A 56 -11.64 12.35 18.32
CA GLN A 56 -11.79 12.59 16.88
C GLN A 56 -12.44 11.41 16.16
N LEU A 57 -12.34 10.19 16.70
CA LEU A 57 -12.96 8.98 16.12
C LEU A 57 -14.49 9.02 16.21
N SER A 58 -15.06 9.52 17.32
CA SER A 58 -16.52 9.68 17.48
C SER A 58 -17.10 10.81 16.65
N ALA A 59 -16.29 11.81 16.28
CA ALA A 59 -16.70 12.97 15.50
C ALA A 59 -16.72 12.71 13.98
N ALA A 60 -16.12 11.60 13.50
CA ALA A 60 -15.97 11.31 12.08
C ALA A 60 -16.16 9.80 11.76
N PRO A 61 -17.34 9.38 11.29
CA PRO A 61 -17.64 7.98 10.95
C PRO A 61 -16.68 7.36 9.93
N ALA A 62 -16.13 8.16 9.01
CA ALA A 62 -15.14 7.70 8.04
C ALA A 62 -13.77 7.42 8.67
N ALA A 63 -13.35 8.20 9.67
CA ALA A 63 -12.12 7.96 10.43
C ALA A 63 -12.27 6.73 11.33
N ALA A 64 -13.43 6.56 11.97
CA ALA A 64 -13.77 5.36 12.72
C ALA A 64 -13.79 4.09 11.84
N ALA A 65 -14.34 4.15 10.63
CA ALA A 65 -14.33 3.03 9.70
C ALA A 65 -12.90 2.67 9.24
N ALA A 66 -12.07 3.66 8.90
CA ALA A 66 -10.67 3.44 8.55
C ALA A 66 -9.88 2.87 9.74
N ALA A 67 -10.15 3.35 10.95
CA ALA A 67 -9.57 2.85 12.20
C ALA A 67 -9.88 1.38 12.45
N VAL A 68 -11.15 1.00 12.31
CA VAL A 68 -11.60 -0.38 12.50
C VAL A 68 -10.99 -1.28 11.42
N LEU A 69 -10.95 -0.85 10.16
CA LEU A 69 -10.36 -1.62 9.07
C LEU A 69 -8.85 -1.80 9.23
N ALA A 70 -8.13 -0.75 9.65
CA ALA A 70 -6.72 -0.84 9.99
C ALA A 70 -6.49 -1.75 11.19
N ALA A 71 -7.26 -1.60 12.27
CA ALA A 71 -7.18 -2.46 13.45
C ALA A 71 -7.48 -3.93 13.11
N MET A 72 -8.42 -4.21 12.21
CA MET A 72 -8.70 -5.56 11.71
C MET A 72 -7.50 -6.13 10.92
N ALA A 73 -6.86 -5.32 10.07
CA ALA A 73 -5.65 -5.71 9.36
C ALA A 73 -4.48 -5.99 10.32
N VAL A 74 -4.29 -5.17 11.36
CA VAL A 74 -3.28 -5.40 12.41
C VAL A 74 -3.60 -6.64 13.24
N SER A 75 -4.87 -6.88 13.58
CA SER A 75 -5.29 -8.04 14.37
C SER A 75 -5.11 -9.38 13.64
N THR A 76 -5.17 -9.37 12.31
CA THR A 76 -4.89 -10.56 11.48
C THR A 76 -3.39 -10.80 11.28
N TYR A 77 -2.57 -9.75 11.39
CA TYR A 77 -1.12 -9.83 11.34
C TYR A 77 -0.50 -10.50 12.59
N ILE A 78 -0.95 -10.13 13.80
CA ILE A 78 -0.35 -10.58 15.07
C ILE A 78 -0.27 -12.12 15.19
N PRO A 79 -1.33 -12.91 14.94
CA PRO A 79 -1.24 -14.37 14.98
C PRO A 79 -0.29 -14.95 13.94
N THR A 80 -0.19 -14.31 12.78
CA THR A 80 0.70 -14.73 11.68
C THR A 80 2.16 -14.46 12.02
N TYR A 81 2.45 -13.30 12.64
CA TYR A 81 3.76 -12.93 13.16
C TYR A 81 4.23 -13.82 14.32
N LEU A 82 3.31 -14.14 15.25
CA LEU A 82 3.62 -15.06 16.35
C LEU A 82 3.88 -16.49 15.84
N ARG A 83 3.12 -16.94 14.84
CA ARG A 83 3.37 -18.23 14.14
C ARG A 83 4.65 -18.21 13.32
N SER A 84 5.16 -17.04 12.92
CA SER A 84 6.37 -16.93 12.12
C SER A 84 7.67 -16.89 12.91
N GLY A 85 7.61 -17.02 14.24
CA GLY A 85 8.78 -17.03 15.10
C GLY A 85 9.36 -15.64 15.40
N GLY A 86 8.61 -14.56 15.11
CA GLY A 86 8.90 -13.20 15.58
C GLY A 86 10.18 -12.53 15.06
N SER A 87 11.01 -13.20 14.27
CA SER A 87 12.27 -12.62 13.80
C SER A 87 12.03 -11.69 12.60
N THR A 88 11.95 -10.40 12.89
CA THR A 88 12.11 -9.32 11.91
C THR A 88 13.50 -8.76 12.17
N ASP A 89 14.54 -9.27 11.48
CA ASP A 89 15.88 -8.70 11.60
C ASP A 89 15.88 -7.29 10.98
N ALA A 90 15.71 -6.29 11.83
CA ALA A 90 15.63 -4.89 11.43
C ALA A 90 16.89 -4.43 10.69
N ALA A 91 18.06 -5.04 10.97
CA ALA A 91 19.30 -4.73 10.28
C ALA A 91 19.30 -5.29 8.86
N GLU A 92 18.79 -6.51 8.64
CA GLU A 92 18.64 -7.11 7.31
C GLU A 92 17.64 -6.32 6.44
N ILE A 93 16.55 -5.86 7.06
CA ILE A 93 15.54 -5.02 6.39
C ILE A 93 16.10 -3.65 6.04
N ALA A 94 16.84 -3.00 6.96
CA ALA A 94 17.45 -1.70 6.72
C ALA A 94 18.56 -1.77 5.65
N ALA A 95 19.40 -2.80 5.68
CA ALA A 95 20.43 -3.03 4.66
C ALA A 95 19.80 -3.30 3.28
N GLY A 96 18.77 -4.14 3.24
CA GLY A 96 18.02 -4.43 2.01
C GLY A 96 17.25 -3.23 1.44
N PHE A 97 16.87 -2.29 2.29
CA PHE A 97 16.19 -1.06 1.87
C PHE A 97 17.12 -0.11 1.10
N GLY A 98 18.36 0.09 1.57
CA GLY A 98 19.33 0.97 0.90
C GLY A 98 19.73 0.48 -0.50
N ASP A 99 20.06 -0.80 -0.63
CA ASP A 99 20.36 -1.40 -1.93
C ASP A 99 19.10 -1.49 -2.81
N GLY A 100 17.95 -1.72 -2.19
CA GLY A 100 16.64 -1.65 -2.81
C GLY A 100 16.32 -0.30 -3.44
N LEU A 101 16.63 0.78 -2.73
CA LEU A 101 16.40 2.15 -3.19
C LEU A 101 17.31 2.48 -4.37
N LYS A 102 18.59 2.10 -4.30
CA LYS A 102 19.51 2.26 -5.44
C LYS A 102 19.03 1.48 -6.66
N ALA A 103 18.51 0.27 -6.46
CA ALA A 103 17.95 -0.54 -7.53
C ALA A 103 16.78 0.17 -8.24
N THR A 104 16.01 1.03 -7.57
CA THR A 104 14.91 1.78 -8.22
C THR A 104 15.42 2.69 -9.35
N PHE A 105 16.65 3.21 -9.25
CA PHE A 105 17.27 4.09 -10.26
C PHE A 105 18.02 3.35 -11.37
N LYS A 106 17.91 2.01 -11.45
CA LYS A 106 18.62 1.21 -12.45
C LYS A 106 18.27 1.64 -13.88
N ALA A 107 19.28 2.07 -14.63
CA ALA A 107 19.15 2.42 -16.05
C ALA A 107 18.89 1.18 -16.91
N GLY A 108 18.19 1.37 -18.04
CA GLY A 108 17.95 0.30 -19.04
C GLY A 108 16.88 -0.73 -18.66
N ARG A 109 16.02 -0.44 -17.67
CA ARG A 109 14.87 -1.31 -17.36
C ARG A 109 13.83 -1.32 -18.47
N GLY A 110 13.19 -2.48 -18.64
CA GLY A 110 11.99 -2.60 -19.48
C GLY A 110 10.81 -1.79 -18.90
N LEU A 111 9.75 -1.61 -19.70
CA LEU A 111 8.59 -0.79 -19.34
C LEU A 111 7.94 -1.21 -18.01
N THR A 112 7.87 -2.50 -17.70
CA THR A 112 7.32 -3.01 -16.44
C THR A 112 8.12 -2.53 -15.22
N GLY A 113 9.44 -2.72 -15.23
CA GLY A 113 10.31 -2.27 -14.15
C GLY A 113 10.38 -0.74 -14.03
N ALA A 114 10.27 -0.01 -15.15
CA ALA A 114 10.14 1.45 -15.14
C ALA A 114 8.83 1.90 -14.48
N PHE A 115 7.71 1.24 -14.80
CA PHE A 115 6.40 1.50 -14.18
C PHE A 115 6.43 1.28 -12.67
N TYR A 116 6.94 0.14 -12.20
CA TYR A 116 7.02 -0.12 -10.75
C TYR A 116 7.97 0.85 -10.04
N SER A 117 9.07 1.25 -10.68
CA SER A 117 9.98 2.24 -10.08
C SER A 117 9.32 3.60 -9.92
N LEU A 118 8.63 4.10 -10.96
CA LEU A 118 7.89 5.36 -10.90
C LEU A 118 6.79 5.31 -9.85
N ASN A 119 6.01 4.22 -9.82
CA ASN A 119 4.90 4.06 -8.89
C ASN A 119 5.41 3.96 -7.43
N PHE A 120 6.54 3.29 -7.20
CA PHE A 120 7.21 3.29 -5.90
C PHE A 120 7.54 4.72 -5.44
N TRP A 121 8.20 5.52 -6.29
CA TRP A 121 8.60 6.88 -5.95
C TRP A 121 7.41 7.81 -5.74
N GLU A 122 6.37 7.68 -6.55
CA GLU A 122 5.12 8.41 -6.38
C GLU A 122 4.51 8.12 -5.01
N CYS A 123 4.36 6.84 -4.65
CA CYS A 123 3.82 6.43 -3.36
C CYS A 123 4.71 6.87 -2.19
N PHE A 124 6.04 6.78 -2.34
CA PHE A 124 6.97 7.17 -1.29
C PHE A 124 6.94 8.68 -1.02
N ILE A 125 7.01 9.49 -2.06
CA ILE A 125 6.98 10.96 -1.95
C ILE A 125 5.61 11.41 -1.43
N LEU A 126 4.52 10.90 -2.01
CA LEU A 126 3.17 11.27 -1.59
C LEU A 126 2.87 10.82 -0.16
N GLY A 127 3.26 9.59 0.21
CA GLY A 127 3.10 9.08 1.57
C GLY A 127 3.83 9.91 2.61
N LEU A 128 5.08 10.30 2.34
CA LEU A 128 5.85 11.20 3.21
C LEU A 128 5.24 12.61 3.28
N ALA A 129 4.80 13.16 2.15
CA ALA A 129 4.13 14.45 2.09
C ALA A 129 2.83 14.45 2.90
N LEU A 130 2.10 13.31 2.93
CA LEU A 130 0.89 13.17 3.73
C LEU A 130 1.19 12.93 5.22
N LEU A 131 2.29 12.28 5.60
CA LEU A 131 2.63 12.00 7.00
C LEU A 131 3.27 13.18 7.77
N GLY A 132 3.85 14.15 7.07
CA GLY A 132 4.51 15.30 7.72
C GLY A 132 4.40 16.62 6.97
N GLY A 133 3.84 16.60 5.76
CA GLY A 133 3.66 17.80 4.93
C GLY A 133 2.33 18.52 5.20
N PRO A 134 2.22 19.76 4.67
CA PRO A 134 1.01 20.55 4.76
C PRO A 134 -0.16 19.82 4.09
N ILE A 135 -1.37 20.05 4.58
CA ILE A 135 -2.58 19.56 3.89
C ILE A 135 -2.55 20.08 2.44
N LEU A 136 -2.81 19.19 1.48
CA LEU A 136 -2.81 19.54 0.07
C LEU A 136 -3.72 20.76 -0.16
N PRO A 137 -3.30 21.76 -0.97
CA PRO A 137 -4.03 23.01 -1.17
C PRO A 137 -5.44 22.86 -1.79
N THR A 138 -5.84 21.65 -2.13
CA THR A 138 -7.17 21.28 -2.64
C THR A 138 -8.21 21.06 -1.54
N VAL A 139 -7.81 20.99 -0.26
CA VAL A 139 -8.77 20.90 0.85
C VAL A 139 -9.28 22.30 1.17
N THR A 140 -10.51 22.59 0.74
CA THR A 140 -11.22 23.81 1.09
C THR A 140 -12.05 23.58 2.36
N GLY A 141 -11.89 24.43 3.39
CA GLY A 141 -12.66 24.38 4.64
C GLY A 141 -11.79 24.32 5.92
N ASP A 142 -12.45 24.34 7.07
CA ASP A 142 -11.79 24.28 8.38
C ASP A 142 -11.08 22.93 8.56
N ILE A 143 -9.77 22.99 8.82
CA ILE A 143 -8.95 21.81 9.10
C ILE A 143 -9.29 21.35 10.52
N THR A 144 -10.05 20.26 10.62
CA THR A 144 -10.35 19.60 11.89
C THR A 144 -9.32 18.53 12.22
N GLY A 145 -9.23 18.13 13.49
CA GLY A 145 -8.36 17.03 13.92
C GLY A 145 -8.66 15.70 13.22
N SER A 146 -9.91 15.45 12.85
CA SER A 146 -10.31 14.26 12.09
C SER A 146 -9.83 14.28 10.64
N THR A 147 -9.71 15.47 10.02
CA THR A 147 -9.11 15.64 8.69
C THR A 147 -7.60 15.35 8.73
N LEU A 148 -6.91 15.80 9.78
CA LEU A 148 -5.48 15.51 9.99
C LEU A 148 -5.25 14.01 10.23
N LEU A 149 -6.08 13.39 11.07
CA LEU A 149 -6.05 11.95 11.31
C LEU A 149 -6.23 11.14 10.02
N ALA A 150 -7.23 11.51 9.21
CA ALA A 150 -7.48 10.86 7.93
C ALA A 150 -6.30 11.04 6.96
N LYS A 151 -5.69 12.23 6.91
CA LYS A 151 -4.49 12.50 6.10
C LYS A 151 -3.35 11.56 6.49
N ASP A 152 -3.05 11.45 7.78
CA ASP A 152 -1.94 10.64 8.25
C ASP A 152 -2.15 9.15 7.97
N LEU A 153 -3.38 8.64 8.17
CA LEU A 153 -3.73 7.26 7.84
C LEU A 153 -3.59 6.95 6.34
N VAL A 154 -4.01 7.88 5.49
CA VAL A 154 -3.81 7.76 4.03
C VAL A 154 -2.33 7.81 3.67
N GLY A 155 -1.53 8.65 4.35
CA GLY A 155 -0.08 8.69 4.19
C GLY A 155 0.58 7.34 4.51
N VAL A 156 0.22 6.73 5.64
CA VAL A 156 0.70 5.40 6.06
C VAL A 156 0.29 4.33 5.04
N GLY A 157 -0.96 4.35 4.58
CA GLY A 157 -1.46 3.45 3.55
C GLY A 157 -0.72 3.57 2.22
N THR A 158 -0.43 4.80 1.82
CA THR A 158 0.34 5.11 0.60
C THR A 158 1.77 4.58 0.71
N LEU A 159 2.40 4.68 1.88
CA LEU A 159 3.71 4.08 2.11
C LEU A 159 3.69 2.55 2.06
N LEU A 160 2.63 1.90 2.60
CA LEU A 160 2.46 0.45 2.46
C LEU A 160 2.32 0.05 0.98
N TYR A 161 1.52 0.79 0.21
CA TYR A 161 1.41 0.59 -1.24
C TYR A 161 2.79 0.64 -1.90
N GLY A 162 3.56 1.70 -1.62
CA GLY A 162 4.94 1.84 -2.12
C GLY A 162 5.84 0.67 -1.75
N GLY A 163 5.80 0.22 -0.49
CA GLY A 163 6.57 -0.94 -0.02
C GLY A 163 6.23 -2.24 -0.78
N LEU A 164 4.95 -2.47 -1.09
CA LEU A 164 4.52 -3.63 -1.88
C LEU A 164 4.94 -3.50 -3.35
N VAL A 165 4.88 -2.30 -3.94
CA VAL A 165 5.38 -2.05 -5.30
C VAL A 165 6.88 -2.28 -5.39
N TRP A 166 7.64 -1.91 -4.36
CA TRP A 166 9.07 -2.21 -4.31
C TRP A 166 9.35 -3.72 -4.28
N LEU A 167 8.53 -4.53 -3.59
CA LEU A 167 8.63 -5.99 -3.66
C LEU A 167 8.30 -6.54 -5.05
N LEU A 168 7.35 -5.94 -5.77
CA LEU A 168 7.04 -6.29 -7.15
C LEU A 168 8.18 -5.92 -8.10
N LEU A 169 8.87 -4.81 -7.84
CA LEU A 169 10.05 -4.40 -8.60
C LEU A 169 11.22 -5.37 -8.43
N ASP A 170 11.51 -5.79 -7.19
CA ASP A 170 12.53 -6.83 -6.92
C ASP A 170 12.13 -8.17 -7.57
N ALA A 171 10.85 -8.50 -7.61
CA ALA A 171 10.35 -9.69 -8.30
C ALA A 171 10.50 -9.59 -9.83
N ASP A 172 10.28 -8.42 -10.44
CA ASP A 172 10.50 -8.16 -11.87
C ASP A 172 11.97 -8.33 -12.24
N ASP A 173 12.87 -7.70 -11.49
CA ASP A 173 14.32 -7.80 -11.70
C ASP A 173 14.82 -9.25 -11.63
N ARG A 174 14.16 -10.10 -10.84
CA ARG A 174 14.49 -11.53 -10.67
C ARG A 174 13.67 -12.45 -11.58
N GLY A 175 12.79 -11.93 -12.43
CA GLY A 175 11.92 -12.73 -13.30
C GLY A 175 10.88 -13.58 -12.57
N ARG A 176 10.49 -13.20 -11.35
CA ARG A 176 9.61 -13.96 -10.44
C ARG A 176 8.17 -13.44 -10.36
N LEU A 177 7.80 -12.42 -11.13
CA LEU A 177 6.45 -11.81 -11.09
C LEU A 177 5.30 -12.82 -11.23
N GLY A 178 5.53 -13.91 -11.94
CA GLY A 178 4.51 -14.96 -12.13
C GLY A 178 4.35 -15.94 -10.97
N ALA A 179 5.16 -15.84 -9.90
CA ALA A 179 4.91 -16.62 -8.69
C ALA A 179 3.56 -16.24 -8.06
N SER A 180 2.88 -17.19 -7.42
CA SER A 180 1.53 -17.00 -6.87
C SER A 180 1.43 -15.84 -5.88
N THR A 181 2.48 -15.60 -5.09
CA THR A 181 2.59 -14.47 -4.17
C THR A 181 2.56 -13.13 -4.91
N PHE A 182 3.43 -12.94 -5.89
CA PHE A 182 3.53 -11.67 -6.63
C PHE A 182 2.35 -11.42 -7.56
N ARG A 183 1.72 -12.47 -8.10
CA ARG A 183 0.44 -12.33 -8.83
C ARG A 183 -0.68 -11.78 -7.96
N ALA A 184 -0.79 -12.28 -6.73
CA ALA A 184 -1.82 -11.78 -5.82
C ALA A 184 -1.52 -10.39 -5.29
N LEU A 185 -0.25 -10.06 -5.03
CA LEU A 185 0.13 -8.69 -4.68
C LEU A 185 -0.14 -7.73 -5.84
N ASN A 186 0.19 -8.11 -7.08
CA ASN A 186 -0.20 -7.35 -8.28
C ASN A 186 -1.73 -7.16 -8.36
N GLY A 187 -2.50 -8.23 -8.19
CA GLY A 187 -3.95 -8.17 -8.20
C GLY A 187 -4.52 -7.24 -7.12
N ALA A 188 -3.95 -7.26 -5.92
CA ALA A 188 -4.33 -6.37 -4.82
C ALA A 188 -4.01 -4.90 -5.15
N CYS A 189 -2.80 -4.59 -5.63
CA CYS A 189 -2.42 -3.24 -6.09
C CYS A 189 -3.37 -2.74 -7.20
N GLY A 190 -3.71 -3.59 -8.17
CA GLY A 190 -4.65 -3.26 -9.23
C GLY A 190 -6.07 -3.00 -8.73
N ALA A 191 -6.57 -3.82 -7.80
CA ALA A 191 -7.88 -3.64 -7.19
C ALA A 191 -7.96 -2.35 -6.35
N VAL A 192 -6.91 -2.04 -5.58
CA VAL A 192 -6.83 -0.78 -4.83
C VAL A 192 -6.77 0.42 -5.77
N SER A 193 -5.99 0.34 -6.85
CA SER A 193 -5.94 1.41 -7.87
C SER A 193 -7.34 1.70 -8.44
N LEU A 194 -8.11 0.66 -8.76
CA LEU A 194 -9.50 0.84 -9.23
C LEU A 194 -10.40 1.43 -8.15
N LEU A 195 -10.30 0.93 -6.91
CA LEU A 195 -11.12 1.40 -5.80
C LEU A 195 -10.89 2.91 -5.56
N VAL A 196 -9.64 3.36 -5.59
CA VAL A 196 -9.29 4.79 -5.49
C VAL A 196 -9.94 5.58 -6.64
N GLY A 197 -9.81 5.12 -7.88
CA GLY A 197 -10.44 5.77 -9.04
C GLY A 197 -11.96 5.89 -8.92
N VAL A 198 -12.63 4.83 -8.47
CA VAL A 198 -14.09 4.82 -8.25
C VAL A 198 -14.49 5.77 -7.13
N VAL A 199 -13.75 5.81 -6.02
CA VAL A 199 -14.03 6.71 -4.90
C VAL A 199 -13.82 8.17 -5.29
N CYS A 200 -12.78 8.48 -6.06
CA CYS A 200 -12.55 9.84 -6.57
C CYS A 200 -13.72 10.34 -7.43
N VAL A 201 -14.30 9.47 -8.27
CA VAL A 201 -15.49 9.80 -9.07
C VAL A 201 -16.76 9.85 -8.22
N ALA A 202 -16.90 8.97 -7.22
CA ALA A 202 -18.04 9.00 -6.31
C ALA A 202 -18.07 10.27 -5.43
N GLY A 203 -16.90 10.82 -5.08
CA GLY A 203 -16.76 12.10 -4.39
C GLY A 203 -17.34 13.30 -5.15
N GLN A 204 -17.46 13.19 -6.47
CA GLN A 204 -18.11 14.16 -7.36
C GLN A 204 -19.59 14.37 -7.01
N PHE A 205 -20.31 13.28 -6.72
CA PHE A 205 -21.74 13.33 -6.39
C PHE A 205 -22.00 13.91 -4.99
N ASN A 206 -20.94 14.05 -4.17
CA ASN A 206 -20.98 14.58 -2.82
C ASN A 206 -20.34 15.99 -2.70
N GLY A 207 -19.95 16.62 -3.81
CA GLY A 207 -19.49 18.02 -3.84
C GLY A 207 -18.06 18.27 -3.32
N ILE A 208 -17.21 17.24 -3.27
CA ILE A 208 -15.83 17.34 -2.71
C ILE A 208 -14.84 17.93 -3.71
N ASP A 209 -15.04 17.71 -5.01
CA ASP A 209 -14.26 18.33 -6.09
C ASP A 209 -15.16 18.41 -7.34
N THR A 210 -15.32 19.63 -7.88
CA THR A 210 -16.21 19.93 -9.01
C THR A 210 -15.49 19.93 -10.36
N ASN A 211 -14.17 19.75 -10.39
CA ASN A 211 -13.40 19.77 -11.63
C ASN A 211 -13.38 18.38 -12.29
N MET A 212 -14.33 18.16 -13.19
CA MET A 212 -14.48 16.92 -13.95
C MET A 212 -13.22 16.48 -14.71
N THR A 213 -12.39 17.43 -15.17
CA THR A 213 -11.16 17.13 -15.92
C THR A 213 -10.13 16.45 -15.03
N ASN A 214 -9.92 16.96 -13.81
CA ASN A 214 -8.95 16.38 -12.87
C ASN A 214 -9.37 14.96 -12.45
N GLN A 215 -10.67 14.75 -12.21
CA GLN A 215 -11.20 13.45 -11.82
C GLN A 215 -11.18 12.42 -12.96
N ALA A 216 -11.47 12.85 -14.19
CA ALA A 216 -11.34 11.99 -15.36
C ALA A 216 -9.88 11.54 -15.56
N VAL A 217 -8.92 12.45 -15.36
CA VAL A 217 -7.49 12.13 -15.41
C VAL A 217 -7.12 11.12 -14.31
N VAL A 218 -7.59 11.32 -13.07
CA VAL A 218 -7.35 10.38 -11.97
C VAL A 218 -7.97 9.00 -12.27
N LEU A 219 -9.22 8.95 -12.73
CA LEU A 219 -9.89 7.69 -13.09
C LEU A 219 -9.15 6.95 -14.20
N VAL A 220 -8.78 7.65 -15.27
CA VAL A 220 -8.05 7.05 -16.40
C VAL A 220 -6.69 6.53 -15.93
N SER A 221 -5.96 7.31 -15.12
CA SER A 221 -4.69 6.87 -14.53
C SER A 221 -4.88 5.63 -13.66
N CYS A 222 -5.90 5.58 -12.80
CA CYS A 222 -6.23 4.42 -11.98
C CYS A 222 -6.58 3.18 -12.82
N ILE A 223 -7.35 3.34 -13.90
CA ILE A 223 -7.70 2.24 -14.82
C ILE A 223 -6.46 1.73 -15.55
N LEU A 224 -5.60 2.62 -16.05
CA LEU A 224 -4.37 2.24 -16.75
C LEU A 224 -3.41 1.50 -15.80
N THR A 225 -3.22 2.04 -14.60
CA THR A 225 -2.43 1.43 -13.53
C THR A 225 -2.98 0.04 -13.19
N ALA A 226 -4.29 -0.08 -12.98
CA ALA A 226 -4.93 -1.37 -12.71
C ALA A 226 -4.83 -2.36 -13.86
N LYS A 227 -4.88 -1.89 -15.11
CA LYS A 227 -4.63 -2.73 -16.30
C LYS A 227 -3.21 -3.26 -16.32
N VAL A 228 -2.20 -2.44 -15.99
CA VAL A 228 -0.80 -2.91 -15.91
C VAL A 228 -0.67 -3.97 -14.82
N TYR A 229 -1.18 -3.73 -13.62
CA TYR A 229 -1.19 -4.71 -12.53
C TYR A 229 -1.95 -6.00 -12.89
N GLY A 230 -3.15 -5.86 -13.47
CA GLY A 230 -3.97 -6.98 -13.90
C GLY A 230 -3.30 -7.81 -14.99
N PHE A 231 -2.66 -7.16 -15.96
CA PHE A 231 -1.91 -7.85 -17.00
C PHE A 231 -0.76 -8.67 -16.42
N GLN A 232 -0.05 -8.17 -15.40
CA GLN A 232 1.00 -8.93 -14.72
C GLN A 232 0.44 -10.04 -13.81
N ALA A 233 -0.75 -9.85 -13.24
CA ALA A 233 -1.42 -10.88 -12.44
C ALA A 233 -1.96 -12.05 -13.28
N TYR A 234 -2.40 -11.78 -14.52
CA TYR A 234 -3.11 -12.72 -15.38
C TYR A 234 -2.39 -13.10 -16.68
N ARG A 235 -1.15 -12.67 -16.88
CA ARG A 235 -0.36 -13.06 -18.06
C ARG A 235 -0.25 -14.59 -18.11
N PRO A 236 -0.76 -15.27 -19.17
CA PRO A 236 -0.45 -16.68 -19.38
C PRO A 236 1.04 -16.77 -19.68
N PHE A 237 1.75 -17.63 -18.95
CA PHE A 237 3.15 -17.91 -19.29
C PHE A 237 3.18 -18.52 -20.70
N LYS A 238 3.91 -17.87 -21.61
CA LYS A 238 4.63 -18.64 -22.61
C LYS A 238 5.74 -19.35 -21.84
N ASP A 239 5.70 -20.67 -21.87
CA ASP A 239 6.72 -21.54 -21.29
C ASP A 239 8.12 -21.02 -21.62
N SER A 240 8.80 -20.44 -20.64
CA SER A 240 10.24 -20.27 -20.69
C SER A 240 10.84 -21.60 -20.27
N LYS A 241 11.23 -22.36 -21.30
CA LYS A 241 12.12 -23.53 -21.22
C LYS A 241 13.40 -23.21 -20.45
#